data_AF-A0A7V5K4P7-F1
#
_entry.id   AF-A0A7V5K4P7-F1
#
_cell.length_a   1.000
_cell.length_b   1.000
_cell.length_c   1.000
_cell.angle_alpha   90.00
_cell.angle_beta   90.00
_cell.angle_gamma   90.00
#
_symmetry.space_group_name_H-M   'P 1'
#
loop_
_entity.id
_entity.type
_entity.pdbx_description
1 polymer ?
#
loop_
_entity_poly.entity_id
_entity_poly.type
_entity_poly.pdbx_seq_one_letter_code
_entity_poly.pdbx_strand_id
1 'polypeptide(L)'
;SCIRTEADEVTYNLHVIIRFELELELLEGALRVKELPDAWSERYERQLGVRPANHRDGVLQDMHWFSGTVGGAFQCYTLGNLMAAQIFRAALRDHPEIPSRIEQGDMTILLKWLRERIHRHGRKFTAAEILQRATGEPLRVEPYLDYLRGTYGEIYGLL
;
A
#
# COMPACT_ATOMS: atom_id res chain seq x y z
N SER A 1 -8.45 -4.56 -11.27
CA SER A 1 -9.76 -5.23 -10.99
C SER A 1 -10.68 -4.22 -10.28
N CYS A 2 -11.90 -4.58 -9.88
CA CYS A 2 -12.78 -3.66 -9.11
C CYS A 2 -12.60 -3.80 -7.58
N ILE A 3 -12.17 -4.97 -7.11
CA ILE A 3 -12.06 -5.31 -5.69
C ILE A 3 -10.65 -5.04 -5.19
N ARG A 4 -10.51 -4.10 -4.24
CA ARG A 4 -9.22 -3.62 -3.72
C ARG A 4 -8.40 -4.75 -3.09
N THR A 5 -9.03 -5.63 -2.32
CA THR A 5 -8.33 -6.74 -1.64
C THR A 5 -7.87 -7.85 -2.59
N GLU A 6 -8.36 -7.83 -3.83
CA GLU A 6 -8.00 -8.78 -4.89
C GLU A 6 -7.15 -8.10 -5.98
N ALA A 7 -6.73 -6.85 -5.77
CA ALA A 7 -5.88 -6.13 -6.70
C ALA A 7 -4.44 -6.64 -6.64
N ASP A 8 -3.77 -6.67 -7.80
CA ASP A 8 -2.34 -6.96 -7.92
C ASP A 8 -1.49 -5.81 -7.35
N GLU A 9 -0.19 -6.06 -7.15
CA GLU A 9 0.69 -5.10 -6.48
C GLU A 9 0.88 -3.80 -7.26
N VAL A 10 0.69 -3.80 -8.58
CA VAL A 10 0.84 -2.62 -9.43
C VAL A 10 -0.41 -1.74 -9.33
N THR A 11 -1.61 -2.34 -9.34
CA THR A 11 -2.87 -1.59 -9.33
C THR A 11 -3.40 -1.29 -7.93
N TYR A 12 -2.97 -2.03 -6.90
CA TYR A 12 -3.49 -1.92 -5.53
C TYR A 12 -3.51 -0.49 -4.99
N ASN A 13 -2.43 0.27 -5.17
CA ASN A 13 -2.35 1.62 -4.62
C ASN A 13 -3.32 2.61 -5.28
N LEU A 14 -3.73 2.37 -6.54
CA LEU A 14 -4.74 3.20 -7.21
C LEU A 14 -6.10 3.08 -6.51
N HIS A 15 -6.46 1.89 -6.03
CA HIS A 15 -7.68 1.70 -5.23
C HIS A 15 -7.67 2.52 -3.94
N VAL A 16 -6.50 2.65 -3.30
CA VAL A 16 -6.31 3.45 -2.09
C VAL A 16 -6.41 4.94 -2.41
N ILE A 17 -5.77 5.39 -3.49
CA ILE A 17 -5.80 6.79 -3.95
C ILE A 17 -7.25 7.23 -4.24
N ILE A 18 -8.02 6.43 -4.98
CA ILE A 18 -9.43 6.73 -5.29
C ILE A 18 -10.22 6.99 -4.00
N ARG A 19 -10.05 6.15 -2.98
CA ARG A 19 -10.77 6.30 -1.71
C ARG A 19 -10.32 7.53 -0.95
N PHE A 20 -9.02 7.80 -0.92
CA PHE A 20 -8.47 8.97 -0.25
C PHE A 20 -8.96 10.28 -0.90
N GLU A 21 -8.99 10.36 -2.23
CA GLU A 21 -9.56 11.51 -2.94
C GLU A 21 -11.05 11.71 -2.63
N LEU A 22 -11.83 10.63 -2.62
CA LEU A 22 -13.24 10.67 -2.23
C LEU A 22 -13.42 11.11 -0.76
N GLU A 23 -12.57 10.64 0.15
CA GLU A 23 -12.59 11.09 1.55
C GLU A 23 -12.34 12.59 1.65
N LEU A 24 -11.35 13.12 0.94
CA LEU A 24 -11.07 14.55 0.93
C LEU A 24 -12.28 15.36 0.44
N GLU A 25 -12.87 14.97 -0.68
CA GLU A 25 -14.03 15.71 -1.23
C GLU A 25 -15.27 15.65 -0.34
N LEU A 26 -15.49 14.52 0.35
CA LEU A 26 -16.57 14.39 1.33
C LEU A 26 -16.31 15.29 2.55
N LEU A 27 -15.06 15.33 3.04
CA LEU A 27 -14.68 16.13 4.21
C LEU A 27 -14.65 17.63 3.93
N GLU A 28 -14.26 18.03 2.72
CA GLU A 28 -14.25 19.42 2.27
C GLU A 28 -15.64 19.92 1.85
N GLY A 29 -16.63 19.02 1.77
CA GLY A 29 -18.00 19.33 1.36
C GLY A 29 -18.17 19.53 -0.16
N ALA A 30 -17.15 19.20 -0.95
CA ALA A 30 -17.19 19.26 -2.42
C ALA A 30 -18.04 18.13 -3.02
N LEU A 31 -18.18 17.01 -2.31
CA LEU A 31 -19.00 15.86 -2.72
C LEU A 31 -20.10 15.58 -1.69
N ARG A 32 -21.35 15.41 -2.13
CA ARG A 32 -22.43 14.96 -1.24
C ARG A 32 -22.45 13.44 -1.20
N VAL A 33 -22.74 12.87 -0.02
CA VAL A 33 -22.82 11.41 0.18
C VAL A 33 -23.71 10.71 -0.85
N LYS A 34 -24.84 11.32 -1.23
CA LYS A 34 -25.78 10.75 -2.24
C LYS A 34 -25.16 10.58 -3.64
N GLU A 35 -24.09 11.33 -3.95
CA GLU A 35 -23.39 11.33 -5.24
C GLU A 35 -22.18 10.39 -5.24
N LEU A 36 -21.81 9.87 -4.06
CA LEU A 36 -20.65 9.00 -3.88
C LEU A 36 -20.69 7.74 -4.77
N PRO A 37 -21.83 7.05 -5.02
CA PRO A 37 -21.84 5.88 -5.90
C PRO A 37 -21.42 6.19 -7.35
N ASP A 38 -21.85 7.35 -7.88
CA ASP A 38 -21.51 7.78 -9.24
C ASP A 38 -20.06 8.26 -9.31
N ALA A 39 -19.66 9.10 -8.35
CA ALA A 39 -18.30 9.61 -8.22
C ALA A 39 -17.24 8.50 -8.03
N TRP A 40 -17.62 7.41 -7.36
CA TRP A 40 -16.80 6.21 -7.23
C TRP A 40 -16.61 5.51 -8.57
N SER A 41 -17.71 5.27 -9.29
CA SER A 41 -17.72 4.52 -10.55
C SER A 41 -16.93 5.27 -11.62
N GLU A 42 -17.08 6.59 -11.67
CA GLU A 42 -16.31 7.45 -12.58
C GLU A 42 -14.80 7.43 -12.27
N ARG A 43 -14.40 7.49 -10.99
CA ARG A 43 -12.98 7.41 -10.62
C ARG A 43 -12.36 6.07 -10.99
N TYR A 44 -13.06 4.98 -10.74
CA TYR A 44 -12.60 3.64 -11.12
C TYR A 44 -12.43 3.53 -12.64
N GLU A 45 -13.38 4.04 -13.42
CA GLU A 45 -13.28 4.02 -14.87
C GLU A 45 -12.11 4.88 -15.37
N ARG A 46 -11.95 6.09 -14.83
CA ARG A 46 -10.89 7.03 -15.22
C ARG A 46 -9.49 6.58 -14.82
N GLN A 47 -9.31 6.05 -13.61
CA GLN A 47 -7.99 5.76 -13.04
C GLN A 47 -7.57 4.29 -13.18
N LEU A 48 -8.52 3.35 -13.26
CA LEU A 48 -8.26 1.91 -13.39
C LEU A 48 -8.77 1.31 -14.71
N GLY A 49 -9.51 2.06 -15.53
CA GLY A 49 -10.05 1.56 -16.79
C GLY A 49 -11.16 0.51 -16.62
N VAL A 50 -11.73 0.38 -15.41
CA VAL A 50 -12.78 -0.60 -15.10
C VAL A 50 -13.92 0.06 -14.34
N ARG A 51 -15.14 -0.44 -14.51
CA ARG A 51 -16.33 0.06 -13.82
C ARG A 51 -17.00 -1.06 -13.02
N PRO A 52 -17.29 -0.87 -11.71
CA PRO A 52 -18.06 -1.84 -10.96
C PRO A 52 -19.45 -2.07 -11.58
N ALA A 53 -19.88 -3.33 -11.69
CA ALA A 53 -21.18 -3.67 -12.28
C ALA A 53 -22.36 -3.29 -11.37
N ASN A 54 -22.12 -3.15 -10.07
CA ASN A 54 -23.12 -2.88 -9.05
C ASN A 54 -22.46 -2.18 -7.84
N HIS A 55 -23.26 -1.69 -6.90
CA HIS A 55 -22.73 -0.99 -5.72
C HIS A 55 -22.05 -1.92 -4.71
N ARG A 56 -22.38 -3.22 -4.68
CA ARG A 56 -21.71 -4.21 -3.83
C ARG A 56 -20.21 -4.29 -4.15
N ASP A 57 -19.87 -4.32 -5.44
CA ASP A 57 -18.47 -4.32 -5.90
C ASP A 57 -17.91 -2.90 -6.09
N GLY A 58 -18.75 -1.89 -5.92
CA GLY A 58 -18.42 -0.47 -5.98
C GLY A 58 -18.23 0.12 -4.59
N VAL A 59 -18.96 1.21 -4.31
CA VAL A 59 -18.86 1.98 -3.07
C VAL A 59 -19.13 1.16 -1.79
N LEU A 60 -19.89 0.07 -1.86
CA LEU A 60 -20.20 -0.78 -0.71
C LEU A 60 -19.18 -1.90 -0.48
N GLN A 61 -18.10 -1.98 -1.27
CA GLN A 61 -17.17 -3.13 -1.21
C GLN A 61 -16.36 -3.19 0.10
N ASP A 62 -16.10 -2.04 0.73
CA ASP A 62 -15.23 -1.91 1.90
C ASP A 62 -16.03 -1.43 3.10
N MET A 63 -15.79 -2.03 4.26
CA MET A 63 -16.53 -1.74 5.49
C MET A 63 -16.13 -0.43 6.18
N HIS A 64 -14.99 0.17 5.83
CA HIS A 64 -14.32 1.22 6.62
C HIS A 64 -15.21 2.44 6.91
N TRP A 65 -15.94 2.94 5.91
CA TRP A 65 -16.85 4.07 6.09
C TRP A 65 -18.17 3.70 6.78
N PHE A 66 -18.50 2.41 6.85
CA PHE A 66 -19.72 1.91 7.48
C PHE A 66 -19.50 1.51 8.95
N SER A 67 -18.27 1.16 9.33
CA SER A 67 -17.89 0.78 10.70
C SER A 67 -17.08 1.86 11.44
N GLY A 68 -16.73 2.96 10.75
CA GLY A 68 -15.89 4.02 11.29
C GLY A 68 -16.29 5.40 10.78
N THR A 69 -15.31 6.31 10.76
CA THR A 69 -15.48 7.67 10.24
C THR A 69 -15.00 7.73 8.79
N VAL A 70 -15.62 8.58 7.97
CA VAL A 70 -15.10 8.94 6.65
C VAL A 70 -13.89 9.84 6.85
N GLY A 71 -12.73 9.44 6.31
CA GLY A 71 -11.50 10.22 6.41
C GLY A 71 -10.36 9.48 7.11
N GLY A 72 -9.26 9.28 6.38
CA GLY A 72 -8.05 8.71 6.95
C GLY A 72 -8.11 7.18 7.10
N ALA A 73 -9.00 6.49 6.38
CA ALA A 73 -9.21 5.06 6.56
C ALA A 73 -8.27 4.19 5.71
N PHE A 74 -7.72 4.71 4.61
CA PHE A 74 -7.09 3.86 3.58
C PHE A 74 -5.61 4.15 3.32
N GLN A 75 -5.13 5.38 3.52
CA GLN A 75 -3.76 5.79 3.18
C GLN A 75 -2.68 4.92 3.84
N CYS A 76 -2.96 4.34 5.01
CA CYS A 76 -2.03 3.43 5.70
C CYS A 76 -1.70 2.17 4.89
N TYR A 77 -2.58 1.70 4.00
CA TYR A 77 -2.28 0.56 3.14
C TYR A 77 -1.16 0.88 2.15
N THR A 78 -1.25 2.02 1.45
CA THR A 78 -0.19 2.45 0.53
C THR A 78 1.10 2.81 1.27
N LEU A 79 1.00 3.50 2.42
CA LEU A 79 2.19 3.74 3.26
C LEU A 79 2.87 2.43 3.67
N GLY A 80 2.09 1.39 3.99
CA GLY A 80 2.61 0.05 4.27
C GLY A 80 3.39 -0.54 3.10
N ASN A 81 2.87 -0.46 1.87
CA ASN A 81 3.56 -0.92 0.66
C ASN A 81 4.90 -0.20 0.44
N LEU A 82 4.91 1.13 0.57
CA LEU A 82 6.13 1.94 0.43
C LEU A 82 7.17 1.58 1.50
N MET A 83 6.72 1.51 2.76
CA MET A 83 7.59 1.14 3.89
C MET A 83 8.12 -0.28 3.75
N ALA A 84 7.32 -1.24 3.30
CA ALA A 84 7.73 -2.63 3.14
C ALA A 84 8.91 -2.76 2.16
N ALA A 85 8.84 -2.12 1.00
CA ALA A 85 9.93 -2.14 0.02
C ALA A 85 11.20 -1.44 0.56
N GLN A 86 11.05 -0.30 1.24
CA GLN A 86 12.18 0.42 1.84
C GLN A 86 12.86 -0.39 2.96
N ILE A 87 12.05 -1.02 3.82
CA ILE A 87 12.51 -1.89 4.91
C ILE A 87 13.22 -3.12 4.32
N PHE A 88 12.66 -3.75 3.30
CA PHE A 88 13.26 -4.92 2.67
C PHE A 88 14.58 -4.57 1.99
N ARG A 89 14.65 -3.45 1.26
CA ARG A 89 15.91 -2.94 0.68
C ARG A 89 17.00 -2.72 1.73
N ALA A 90 16.64 -2.17 2.90
CA ALA A 90 17.58 -2.00 4.00
C ALA A 90 18.04 -3.33 4.59
N ALA A 91 17.13 -4.31 4.73
CA ALA A 91 17.47 -5.65 5.18
C ALA A 91 18.43 -6.36 4.20
N LEU A 92 18.21 -6.23 2.88
CA LEU A 92 19.10 -6.80 1.86
C LEU A 92 20.49 -6.17 1.85
N ARG A 93 20.60 -4.87 2.14
CA ARG A 93 21.90 -4.20 2.27
C ARG A 93 22.70 -4.75 3.44
N ASP A 94 22.03 -5.04 4.56
CA ASP A 94 22.67 -5.59 5.76
C ASP A 94 22.93 -7.11 5.62
N HIS A 95 22.06 -7.83 4.92
CA HIS A 95 22.07 -9.29 4.71
C HIS A 95 21.70 -9.66 3.26
N PRO A 96 22.65 -9.60 2.31
CA PRO A 96 22.41 -9.92 0.90
C PRO A 96 21.94 -11.36 0.64
N GLU A 97 22.18 -12.27 1.58
CA GLU A 97 21.82 -13.69 1.51
C GLU A 97 20.30 -13.96 1.68
N ILE A 98 19.52 -12.99 2.16
CA ILE A 98 18.09 -13.16 2.48
C ILE A 98 17.28 -13.85 1.36
N PRO A 99 17.36 -13.47 0.07
CA PRO A 99 16.58 -14.09 -0.99
C PRO A 99 16.86 -15.59 -1.11
N SER A 100 18.14 -15.99 -1.11
CA SER A 100 18.55 -17.39 -1.19
C SER A 100 18.09 -18.23 0.01
N ARG A 101 17.96 -17.61 1.20
CA ARG A 101 17.44 -18.27 2.41
C ARG A 101 15.93 -18.44 2.34
N ILE A 102 15.22 -17.44 1.81
CA ILE A 102 13.77 -17.52 1.56
C ILE A 102 13.45 -18.67 0.60
N GLU A 103 14.22 -18.85 -0.48
CA GLU A 103 14.07 -19.97 -1.42
C GLU A 103 14.24 -21.34 -0.74
N GLN A 104 15.07 -21.42 0.31
CA GLN A 104 15.27 -22.62 1.13
C GLN A 104 14.21 -22.78 2.24
N GLY A 105 13.22 -21.89 2.31
CA GLY A 105 12.21 -21.86 3.36
C GLY A 105 12.70 -21.31 4.71
N ASP A 106 13.89 -20.70 4.76
CA ASP A 106 14.45 -20.11 5.98
C ASP A 106 14.22 -18.59 6.05
N MET A 107 13.32 -18.20 6.95
CA MET A 107 12.97 -16.79 7.22
C MET A 107 13.74 -16.20 8.41
N THR A 108 14.65 -16.96 9.03
CA THR A 108 15.23 -16.62 10.34
C THR A 108 16.02 -15.31 10.30
N ILE A 109 16.82 -15.09 9.25
CA ILE A 109 17.64 -13.88 9.11
C ILE A 109 16.75 -12.64 9.00
N LEU A 110 15.79 -12.66 8.07
CA LEU A 110 14.88 -11.54 7.87
C LEU A 110 14.04 -11.26 9.12
N LEU A 111 13.47 -12.30 9.74
CA LEU A 111 12.66 -12.15 10.95
C LEU A 111 13.46 -11.59 12.13
N LYS A 112 14.72 -12.05 12.31
CA LYS A 112 15.61 -11.52 13.33
C LYS A 112 15.91 -10.04 13.10
N TRP A 113 16.26 -9.68 11.86
CA TRP A 113 16.51 -8.28 11.49
C TRP A 113 15.28 -7.40 11.76
N LEU A 114 14.08 -7.83 11.35
CA LEU A 114 12.83 -7.10 11.61
C LEU A 114 12.53 -6.97 13.10
N ARG A 115 12.77 -8.02 13.91
CA ARG A 115 12.59 -7.96 15.37
C ARG A 115 13.52 -6.95 16.01
N GLU A 116 14.77 -6.90 15.58
CA GLU A 116 15.79 -6.00 16.13
C GLU A 116 15.63 -4.56 15.65
N ARG A 117 15.24 -4.33 14.40
CA ARG A 117 15.18 -2.98 13.82
C ARG A 117 13.80 -2.32 13.93
N ILE A 118 12.73 -3.13 13.98
CA ILE A 118 11.34 -2.64 13.94
C ILE A 118 10.58 -3.11 15.19
N HIS A 119 10.34 -4.42 15.34
CA HIS A 119 9.30 -4.92 16.25
C HIS A 119 9.60 -4.62 17.73
N ARG A 120 10.86 -4.73 18.17
CA ARG A 120 11.24 -4.51 19.58
C ARG A 120 10.93 -3.10 20.10
N HIS A 121 10.74 -2.14 19.20
CA HIS A 121 10.51 -0.75 19.59
C HIS A 121 9.05 -0.47 19.95
N GLY A 122 8.10 -1.29 19.47
CA GLY A 122 6.67 -1.06 19.69
C GLY A 122 6.29 0.38 19.37
N ARG A 123 5.73 1.09 20.36
CA ARG A 123 5.34 2.50 20.24
C ARG A 123 6.33 3.48 20.91
N LYS A 124 7.57 3.04 21.18
CA LYS A 124 8.62 3.88 21.79
C LYS A 124 9.01 5.08 20.90
N PHE A 125 8.92 4.90 19.59
CA PHE A 125 9.24 5.90 18.58
C PHE A 125 8.06 6.06 17.62
N THR A 126 7.97 7.21 16.96
CA THR A 126 7.04 7.42 15.85
C THR A 126 7.38 6.50 14.68
N ALA A 127 6.41 6.25 13.79
CA ALA A 127 6.65 5.43 12.60
C ALA A 127 7.80 5.97 11.73
N ALA A 128 7.86 7.29 11.55
CA ALA A 128 8.94 7.95 10.81
C ALA A 128 10.32 7.75 11.47
N GLU A 129 10.40 7.85 12.80
CA GLU A 129 11.65 7.59 13.53
C GLU A 129 12.07 6.11 13.47
N ILE A 130 11.13 5.16 13.56
CA ILE A 130 11.42 3.73 13.41
C ILE A 130 11.98 3.47 12.01
N LEU A 131 11.33 3.99 10.97
CA LEU A 131 11.76 3.83 9.59
C LEU A 131 13.14 4.44 9.37
N GLN A 132 13.35 5.70 9.77
CA GLN A 132 14.65 6.39 9.68
C GLN A 132 15.77 5.62 10.39
N ARG A 133 15.51 5.09 11.60
CA ARG A 133 16.50 4.31 12.37
C ARG A 133 16.82 2.96 11.74
N ALA A 134 15.83 2.32 11.11
CA ALA A 134 15.99 1.00 10.51
C ALA A 134 16.63 1.07 9.11
N THR A 135 16.26 2.07 8.31
CA THR A 135 16.65 2.14 6.89
C THR A 135 17.75 3.15 6.61
N GLY A 136 17.94 4.13 7.51
CA GLY A 136 18.91 5.23 7.38
C GLY A 136 18.37 6.46 6.66
N GLU A 137 17.10 6.47 6.26
CA GLU A 137 16.49 7.52 5.46
C GLU A 137 14.99 7.69 5.79
N PRO A 138 14.37 8.86 5.52
CA PRO A 138 12.93 9.04 5.71
C PRO A 138 12.15 8.19 4.71
N LEU A 139 10.83 8.22 4.76
CA LEU A 139 10.00 7.51 3.77
C LEU A 139 10.31 8.01 2.35
N ARG A 140 10.59 7.07 1.45
CA ARG A 140 10.93 7.25 0.05
C ARG A 140 10.06 6.34 -0.82
N VAL A 141 9.69 6.82 -2.00
CA VAL A 141 8.85 6.07 -2.95
C VAL A 141 9.70 5.19 -3.87
N GLU A 142 10.95 5.59 -4.07
CA GLU A 142 11.94 4.97 -4.95
C GLU A 142 12.11 3.47 -4.71
N PRO A 143 12.35 2.96 -3.48
CA PRO A 143 12.49 1.51 -3.26
C PRO A 143 11.28 0.70 -3.73
N TYR A 144 10.07 1.24 -3.58
CA TYR A 144 8.85 0.56 -4.04
C TYR A 144 8.72 0.59 -5.56
N LEU A 145 9.05 1.71 -6.21
CA LEU A 145 9.05 1.80 -7.67
C LEU A 145 10.12 0.91 -8.31
N ASP A 146 11.32 0.86 -7.71
CA ASP A 146 12.41 0.00 -8.17
C ASP A 146 12.02 -1.48 -8.05
N TYR A 147 11.38 -1.86 -6.94
CA TYR A 147 10.81 -3.20 -6.76
C TYR A 147 9.81 -3.56 -7.85
N LEU A 148 8.78 -2.72 -8.06
CA LEU A 148 7.77 -2.99 -9.08
C LEU A 148 8.37 -3.05 -10.49
N ARG A 149 9.25 -2.12 -10.85
CA ARG A 149 9.89 -2.08 -12.17
C ARG A 149 10.79 -3.30 -12.39
N GLY A 150 11.56 -3.70 -11.38
CA GLY A 150 12.40 -4.88 -11.47
C GLY A 150 11.56 -6.14 -11.69
N THR A 151 10.61 -6.40 -10.80
CA THR A 151 9.78 -7.62 -10.83
C THR A 151 8.89 -7.68 -12.06
N TYR A 152 8.06 -6.65 -12.30
CA TYR A 152 7.09 -6.68 -13.40
C TYR A 152 7.75 -6.37 -14.74
N GLY A 153 8.86 -5.63 -14.75
CA GLY A 153 9.66 -5.44 -15.95
C GLY A 153 10.27 -6.75 -16.46
N GLU A 154 10.77 -7.59 -15.56
CA GLU A 154 11.29 -8.91 -15.90
C GLU A 154 10.16 -9.88 -16.34
N ILE A 155 9.07 -9.98 -15.56
CA ILE A 155 7.96 -10.90 -15.85
C ILE A 155 7.30 -10.61 -17.21
N TYR A 156 7.14 -9.33 -17.56
CA TYR A 156 6.43 -8.92 -18.78
C TYR A 156 7.36 -8.49 -19.92
N GLY A 157 8.68 -8.54 -19.74
CA GLY A 157 9.67 -8.18 -20.77
C GLY A 157 9.65 -6.69 -21.16
N LEU A 158 9.53 -5.81 -20.17
CA LEU A 158 9.45 -4.34 -20.33
C LEU A 158 10.75 -3.61 -19.96
N LEU A 159 11.85 -4.34 -19.77
CA LEU A 159 13.19 -3.83 -19.45
C LEU A 159 14.11 -3.78 -20.68
#